data_AF-A0A3B8UI83-F1
#
_entry.id   AF-A0A3B8UI83-F1
#
_cell.length_a   1.000
_cell.length_b   1.000
_cell.length_c   1.000
_cell.angle_alpha   90.00
_cell.angle_beta   90.00
_cell.angle_gamma   90.00
#
_symmetry.space_group_name_H-M   'P 1'
#
loop_
_entity.id
_entity.type
_entity.pdbx_description
1 polymer ?
#
loop_
_entity_poly.entity_id
_entity_poly.type
_entity_poly.pdbx_seq_one_letter_code
_entity_poly.pdbx_strand_id
1 'polypeptide(L)'
;MQDAAKLDQENPLGVDGFEFVEFTGPEPEAMISRLELMGFTPTHVNPANDVVRLKQGDITMLIHRAPAGQAADFARDHGPSANGMAFRVADAKAAYEGA
;
A
#
# COMPACT_ATOMS: atom_id res chain seq x y z
N MET A 1 -16.77 11.67 -16.00
CA MET A 1 -16.28 12.71 -15.07
C MET A 1 -14.89 13.08 -15.54
N GLN A 2 -14.77 14.30 -16.06
CA GLN A 2 -13.51 14.90 -16.46
C GLN A 2 -13.02 15.66 -15.24
N ASP A 3 -11.94 15.21 -14.62
CA ASP A 3 -11.12 16.01 -13.69
C ASP A 3 -9.71 15.40 -13.71
N ALA A 4 -9.07 15.43 -14.88
CA ALA A 4 -7.61 15.32 -14.90
C ALA A 4 -7.08 16.62 -14.30
N ALA A 5 -6.76 16.60 -13.01
CA ALA A 5 -6.18 17.74 -12.31
C ALA A 5 -4.97 18.22 -13.12
N LYS A 6 -5.03 19.46 -13.62
CA LYS A 6 -3.87 20.12 -14.21
C LYS A 6 -2.79 20.15 -13.13
N LEU A 7 -1.61 19.63 -13.45
CA LEU A 7 -0.42 19.90 -12.66
C LEU A 7 -0.31 21.42 -12.48
N ASP A 8 -0.33 21.88 -11.24
CA ASP A 8 -0.12 23.28 -10.89
C ASP A 8 1.15 23.42 -10.04
N GLN A 9 1.57 24.65 -9.75
CA GLN A 9 2.83 24.87 -9.03
C GLN A 9 2.81 24.35 -7.58
N GLU A 10 1.62 24.17 -6.99
CA GLU A 10 1.46 23.71 -5.61
C GLU A 10 1.35 22.17 -5.52
N ASN A 11 0.86 21.51 -6.58
CA ASN A 11 0.83 20.06 -6.73
C ASN A 11 1.55 19.59 -8.02
N PRO A 12 2.89 19.74 -8.10
CA PRO A 12 3.65 19.45 -9.33
C PRO A 12 3.69 17.96 -9.67
N LEU A 13 3.46 17.08 -8.69
CA LEU A 13 3.41 15.63 -8.87
C LEU A 13 1.99 15.12 -9.17
N GLY A 14 0.97 15.98 -9.08
CA GLY A 14 -0.42 15.62 -9.29
C GLY A 14 -0.91 14.55 -8.32
N VAL A 15 -0.47 14.58 -7.06
CA VAL A 15 -0.87 13.63 -6.03
C VAL A 15 -2.36 13.80 -5.72
N ASP A 16 -3.08 12.66 -5.67
CA ASP A 16 -4.52 12.58 -5.44
C ASP A 16 -4.84 11.56 -4.32
N GLY A 17 -4.22 11.77 -3.17
CA GLY A 17 -4.42 10.95 -1.98
C GLY A 17 -3.68 9.61 -2.02
N PHE A 18 -4.15 8.69 -1.16
CA PHE A 18 -3.51 7.40 -0.91
C PHE A 18 -4.06 6.30 -1.78
N GLU A 19 -3.19 5.43 -2.29
CA GLU A 19 -3.58 4.20 -2.97
C GLU A 19 -3.57 3.00 -2.01
N PHE A 20 -2.47 2.80 -1.27
CA PHE A 20 -2.38 1.76 -0.23
C PHE A 20 -1.31 2.08 0.81
N VAL A 21 -1.40 1.38 1.95
CA VAL A 21 -0.29 1.14 2.87
C VAL A 21 0.00 -0.36 2.89
N GLU A 22 1.28 -0.74 2.85
CA GLU A 22 1.69 -2.14 2.98
C GLU A 22 2.44 -2.38 4.29
N PHE A 23 2.16 -3.54 4.89
CA PHE A 23 2.71 -3.97 6.16
C PHE A 23 3.40 -5.33 6.03
N THR A 24 4.41 -5.49 6.88
CA THR A 24 5.23 -6.69 7.01
C THR A 24 5.43 -7.01 8.49
N GLY A 25 5.75 -8.27 8.81
CA GLY A 25 6.00 -8.70 10.19
C GLY A 25 6.07 -10.22 10.35
N PRO A 26 6.43 -10.71 11.55
CA PRO A 26 6.61 -12.13 11.81
C PRO A 26 5.30 -12.94 11.90
N GLU A 27 4.15 -12.28 12.15
CA GLU A 27 2.84 -12.92 12.33
C GLU A 27 1.78 -12.32 11.40
N PRO A 28 1.87 -12.55 10.08
CA PRO A 28 0.99 -11.90 9.11
C PRO A 28 -0.48 -12.28 9.27
N GLU A 29 -0.79 -13.54 9.61
CA GLU A 29 -2.17 -13.99 9.82
C GLU A 29 -2.83 -13.30 11.03
N ALA A 30 -2.05 -13.05 12.09
CA ALA A 30 -2.52 -12.30 13.24
C ALA A 30 -2.75 -10.82 12.89
N MET A 31 -2.00 -10.26 11.94
CA MET A 31 -2.19 -8.90 11.44
C MET A 31 -3.47 -8.79 10.59
N ILE A 32 -3.68 -9.74 9.69
CA ILE A 32 -4.89 -9.89 8.88
C ILE A 32 -6.11 -9.97 9.80
N SER A 33 -6.07 -10.84 10.81
CA SER A 33 -7.17 -11.04 11.75
C SER A 33 -7.54 -9.75 12.50
N ARG A 34 -6.54 -8.92 12.85
CA ARG A 34 -6.77 -7.61 13.49
C ARG A 34 -7.41 -6.61 12.53
N LEU A 35 -6.99 -6.59 11.26
CA LEU A 35 -7.61 -5.73 10.25
C LEU A 35 -9.06 -6.14 9.96
N GLU A 36 -9.35 -7.44 9.95
CA GLU A 36 -10.72 -7.95 9.81
C GLU A 36 -11.62 -7.48 10.97
N LEU A 37 -11.12 -7.47 12.21
CA LEU A 37 -11.83 -6.89 13.36
C LEU A 37 -12.09 -5.37 13.22
N MET A 38 -11.25 -4.66 12.45
CA MET A 38 -11.43 -3.25 12.13
C MET A 38 -12.37 -3.02 10.92
N GLY A 39 -12.98 -4.07 10.38
CA GLY A 39 -13.93 -3.99 9.27
C GLY A 39 -13.32 -4.07 7.87
N PHE A 40 -12.05 -4.48 7.75
CA PHE A 40 -11.46 -4.78 6.45
C PHE A 40 -11.82 -6.20 5.98
N THR A 41 -11.93 -6.37 4.66
CA THR A 41 -12.18 -7.69 4.05
C THR A 41 -11.02 -8.07 3.15
N PRO A 42 -10.44 -9.29 3.27
CA PRO A 42 -9.51 -9.82 2.28
C PRO A 42 -10.21 -9.95 0.92
N THR A 43 -9.67 -9.29 -0.11
CA THR A 43 -10.28 -9.23 -1.45
C THR A 43 -9.46 -9.96 -2.51
N HIS A 44 -8.16 -10.14 -2.29
CA HIS A 44 -7.27 -10.74 -3.25
C HIS A 44 -5.99 -11.23 -2.58
N VAL A 45 -5.40 -12.29 -3.13
CA VAL A 45 -4.05 -12.76 -2.80
C VAL A 45 -3.24 -12.76 -4.09
N ASN A 46 -2.12 -12.06 -4.10
CA ASN A 46 -1.23 -12.06 -5.26
C ASN A 46 -0.53 -13.44 -5.34
N PRO A 47 -0.71 -14.20 -6.43
CA PRO A 47 -0.17 -15.55 -6.55
C PRO A 47 1.36 -15.60 -6.70
N ALA A 48 2.01 -14.49 -7.07
CA ALA A 48 3.45 -14.45 -7.32
C ALA A 48 4.27 -14.19 -6.06
N ASN A 49 3.72 -13.47 -5.08
CA ASN A 49 4.47 -13.02 -3.90
C ASN A 49 3.71 -13.14 -2.57
N ASP A 50 2.54 -13.80 -2.59
CA ASP A 50 1.74 -14.10 -1.40
C ASP A 50 1.31 -12.88 -0.57
N VAL A 51 1.18 -11.72 -1.22
CA VAL A 51 0.66 -10.51 -0.60
C VAL A 51 -0.87 -10.55 -0.58
N VAL A 52 -1.47 -10.36 0.60
CA VAL A 52 -2.92 -10.28 0.79
C VAL A 52 -3.35 -8.83 0.72
N ARG A 53 -4.34 -8.53 -0.13
CA ARG A 53 -4.99 -7.22 -0.20
C ARG A 53 -6.29 -7.22 0.58
N LEU A 54 -6.39 -6.35 1.57
CA LEU A 54 -7.60 -6.10 2.34
C LEU A 54 -8.18 -4.73 2.00
N LYS A 55 -9.51 -4.62 1.94
CA LYS A 55 -10.22 -3.36 1.65
C LYS A 55 -11.30 -3.04 2.67
N GLN A 56 -11.47 -1.74 2.94
CA GLN A 56 -12.63 -1.16 3.64
C GLN A 56 -13.00 0.13 2.89
N GLY A 57 -14.08 0.08 2.10
CA GLY A 57 -14.38 1.17 1.17
C GLY A 57 -13.23 1.41 0.19
N ASP A 58 -12.73 2.64 0.16
CA ASP A 58 -11.60 3.02 -0.70
C ASP A 58 -10.21 2.77 -0.07
N ILE A 59 -10.16 2.38 1.20
CA ILE A 59 -8.89 2.11 1.90
C ILE A 59 -8.35 0.74 1.47
N THR A 60 -7.08 0.70 1.10
CA THR A 60 -6.36 -0.54 0.76
C THR A 60 -5.20 -0.78 1.72
N MET A 61 -5.17 -1.97 2.31
CA MET A 61 -4.05 -2.48 3.11
C MET A 61 -3.46 -3.71 2.41
N LEU A 62 -2.14 -3.78 2.31
CA LEU A 62 -1.42 -4.95 1.81
C LEU A 62 -0.65 -5.61 2.94
N ILE A 63 -0.75 -6.93 3.10
CA ILE A 63 0.00 -7.70 4.10
C ILE A 63 0.89 -8.71 3.39
N HIS A 64 2.20 -8.65 3.64
CA HIS A 64 3.16 -9.65 3.18
C HIS A 64 3.07 -10.90 4.05
N ARG A 65 2.56 -12.02 3.53
CA ARG A 65 2.52 -13.30 4.27
C ARG A 65 3.82 -14.09 4.23
N ALA A 66 4.54 -13.97 3.13
CA ALA A 66 5.86 -14.54 2.93
C ALA A 66 6.84 -13.42 2.55
N PRO A 67 7.18 -12.51 3.49
CA PRO A 67 8.01 -11.36 3.17
C PRO A 67 9.39 -11.82 2.66
N ALA A 68 9.86 -11.16 1.61
CA ALA A 68 11.18 -11.36 1.01
C ALA A 68 11.77 -10.01 0.58
N GLY A 69 13.09 -9.95 0.42
CA GLY A 69 13.79 -8.71 0.05
C GLY A 69 13.50 -7.57 1.02
N GLN A 70 13.15 -6.39 0.49
CA GLN A 70 12.92 -5.18 1.30
C GLN A 70 11.90 -5.41 2.43
N ALA A 71 10.80 -6.11 2.18
CA ALA A 71 9.78 -6.34 3.21
C ALA A 71 10.29 -7.23 4.36
N ALA A 72 11.16 -8.20 4.06
CA ALA A 72 11.77 -9.07 5.08
C ALA A 72 12.84 -8.32 5.88
N ASP A 73 13.68 -7.56 5.20
CA ASP A 73 14.73 -6.75 5.83
C ASP A 73 14.11 -5.71 6.77
N PHE A 74 13.07 -5.03 6.31
CA PHE A 74 12.36 -4.04 7.12
C PHE A 74 11.68 -4.67 8.35
N ALA A 75 11.04 -5.83 8.20
CA ALA A 75 10.42 -6.55 9.31
C ALA A 75 11.44 -6.98 10.38
N ARG A 76 12.65 -7.39 9.97
CA ARG A 76 13.73 -7.76 10.89
C ARG A 76 14.17 -6.55 11.72
N ASP A 77 14.28 -5.39 11.08
CA ASP A 77 14.85 -4.21 11.71
C ASP A 77 13.82 -3.42 12.55
N HIS A 78 12.53 -3.52 12.21
CA HIS A 78 11.46 -2.70 12.80
C HIS A 78 10.30 -3.50 13.43
N GLY A 79 10.27 -4.82 13.27
CA GLY A 79 9.14 -5.64 13.70
C GLY A 79 7.86 -5.41 12.86
N PRO A 80 6.68 -5.78 13.37
CA PRO A 80 5.42 -5.65 12.65
C PRO A 80 5.08 -4.18 12.42
N SER A 81 5.17 -3.71 11.17
CA SER A 81 5.10 -2.29 10.83
C SER A 81 4.79 -2.06 9.35
N ALA A 82 4.48 -0.80 9.00
CA ALA A 82 4.29 -0.39 7.61
C ALA A 82 5.65 -0.24 6.92
N ASN A 83 5.94 -1.06 5.91
CA ASN A 83 7.21 -1.02 5.16
C ASN A 83 7.13 -0.23 3.86
N GLY A 84 5.92 0.15 3.43
CA GLY A 84 5.70 0.86 2.19
C GLY A 84 4.33 1.53 2.12
N MET A 85 4.21 2.47 1.18
CA MET A 85 2.98 3.18 0.90
C MET A 85 2.97 3.64 -0.56
N ALA A 86 1.78 3.84 -1.11
CA ALA A 86 1.59 4.34 -2.45
C ALA A 86 0.62 5.52 -2.47
N PHE A 87 0.91 6.48 -3.35
CA PHE A 87 0.04 7.60 -3.66
C PHE A 87 -0.62 7.40 -5.01
N ARG A 88 -1.85 7.90 -5.17
CA ARG A 88 -2.44 8.08 -6.49
C ARG A 88 -1.85 9.34 -7.09
N VAL A 89 -1.55 9.29 -8.38
CA VAL A 89 -0.98 10.42 -9.12
C VAL A 89 -1.62 10.48 -10.51
N ALA A 90 -1.72 11.67 -11.08
CA ALA A 90 -2.30 11.89 -12.40
C ALA A 90 -1.49 11.22 -13.53
N ASP A 91 -0.14 11.25 -13.42
CA ASP A 91 0.78 10.56 -14.33
C ASP A 91 1.96 9.98 -13.53
N ALA A 92 2.02 8.65 -13.43
CA ALA A 92 3.04 7.97 -12.64
C ALA A 92 4.46 8.15 -13.16
N LYS A 93 4.64 8.26 -14.49
CA LYS A 93 5.96 8.45 -15.08
C LYS A 93 6.45 9.88 -14.81
N ALA A 94 5.60 10.87 -15.09
CA ALA A 94 5.93 12.26 -14.84
C ALA A 94 6.17 12.53 -13.35
N ALA A 95 5.35 11.95 -12.46
CA ALA A 95 5.53 12.09 -11.02
C ALA A 95 6.84 11.45 -10.54
N TYR A 96 7.25 10.31 -11.09
CA TYR A 96 8.52 9.68 -10.75
C TYR A 96 9.74 10.44 -11.27
N GLU A 97 9.68 10.96 -12.51
CA GLU A 97 10.77 11.74 -13.10
C GLU A 97 10.91 13.13 -12.48
N GLY A 98 9.83 13.68 -11.91
CA GLY A 98 9.79 14.99 -11.26
C GLY A 98 9.99 14.96 -9.74
N ALA A 99 10.17 13.79 -9.14
CA ALA A 99 10.38 13.61 -7.69
C ALA A 99 11.77 14.01 -7.22
#